data_AF-A0A9W8IZ21-F1
#
_entry.id   AF-A0A9W8IZ21-F1
#
_cell.length_a   1.000
_cell.length_b   1.000
_cell.length_c   1.000
_cell.angle_alpha   90.00
_cell.angle_beta   90.00
_cell.angle_gamma   90.00
#
_symmetry.space_group_name_H-M   'P 1'
#
loop_
_entity.id
_entity.type
_entity.pdbx_description
1 polymer ?
#
loop_
_entity_poly.entity_id
_entity_poly.type
_entity_poly.pdbx_seq_one_letter_code
_entity_poly.pdbx_strand_id
1 'polypeptide(L)'
;MHRLKSVLQTLILDCCSSAGLNRGSGQETARAILNPPPLSGKADPHVAIPEELTKHDESTSTRGMRPSPGFGGKFQDSHVLLAACGREQLAYEKDGRGMFTTALLSTLEGIKLQTTTYASLMDRLRMPARQTPHCEGSYMDRPLFNRGEIRSDPSFISGKRSQKGGKLDVSLDAGIAQGITLGELFSIHEDDLFETASRPNQSIGHLRAVTVDSFNTSLGHPPGYRKFKIPKDFYARRIDWRNDPPKVYCEDRAWLESVFPRDSSTQQIDIVGDPADAALRLVRDGDQVHVHRGDPSLNQYIPERFSHSFERITPADIQRIIRAWQHFNYHLHRRGKNEFAHVRMELHYLEPIDLGDSESSYEPENYRPKGENLLAKEPSEVRVPEADVEKPIGVTLYNDSDIPIYPYLFYFDPNNLTITPWFTAPHGAGLGAVDAPLPPHSKLPVGYANGATYPWQFSFEDDRDKDIGFFKLFLSASPANFSCIAQAESPFKEISTRGEEIPRDDIQAGEVGQLEKLEKDSWGVKAATIIQLRE
;
A
#
# COMPACT_ATOMS: atom_id res chain seq x y z
N MET A 1 7.84 18.95 -29.57
CA MET A 1 7.45 17.68 -28.92
C MET A 1 8.52 17.31 -27.88
N HIS A 2 8.55 17.99 -26.73
CA HIS A 2 9.53 17.71 -25.68
C HIS A 2 8.95 16.66 -24.73
N ARG A 3 9.60 15.48 -24.63
CA ARG A 3 9.45 14.63 -23.45
C ARG A 3 10.29 15.27 -22.34
N LEU A 4 9.63 15.89 -21.38
CA LEU A 4 10.25 16.39 -20.16
C LEU A 4 10.84 15.20 -19.38
N LYS A 5 12.04 15.38 -18.81
CA LYS A 5 12.83 14.32 -18.18
C LYS A 5 12.74 14.40 -16.66
N SER A 6 11.95 13.55 -16.02
CA SER A 6 12.08 13.37 -14.57
C SER A 6 13.43 12.71 -14.25
N VAL A 7 14.08 13.19 -13.19
CA VAL A 7 15.36 12.66 -12.70
C VAL A 7 15.10 12.03 -11.35
N LEU A 8 14.62 10.78 -11.37
CA LEU A 8 14.57 9.95 -10.17
C LEU A 8 16.00 9.71 -9.67
N GLN A 9 16.27 10.10 -8.42
CA GLN A 9 17.57 9.91 -7.78
C GLN A 9 17.55 8.70 -6.83
N THR A 10 18.73 8.15 -6.57
CA THR A 10 18.94 7.16 -5.50
C THR A 10 19.98 7.71 -4.54
N LEU A 11 19.58 8.00 -3.30
CA LEU A 11 20.47 8.47 -2.24
C LEU A 11 20.88 7.29 -1.36
N ILE A 12 22.18 7.06 -1.17
CA ILE A 12 22.69 5.90 -0.42
C ILE A 12 23.60 6.40 0.71
N LEU A 13 23.23 6.16 1.96
CA LEU A 13 23.86 6.74 3.15
C LEU A 13 24.44 5.66 4.08
N ASP A 14 25.73 5.34 3.94
CA ASP A 14 26.48 4.51 4.90
C ASP A 14 27.13 5.37 6.01
N CYS A 15 26.26 5.88 6.89
CA CYS A 15 26.58 6.66 8.07
C CYS A 15 25.64 6.31 9.24
N CYS A 16 26.04 6.67 10.47
CA CYS A 16 25.24 6.41 11.68
C CYS A 16 23.99 7.29 11.72
N SER A 17 22.89 6.81 12.33
CA SER A 17 21.61 7.55 12.40
C SER A 17 21.10 8.00 11.02
N SER A 18 21.34 7.18 9.98
CA SER A 18 21.04 7.53 8.57
C SER A 18 19.54 7.62 8.25
N ALA A 19 18.67 7.03 9.07
CA ALA A 19 17.21 7.14 8.95
C ALA A 19 16.60 8.29 9.79
N GLY A 20 17.42 9.12 10.46
CA GLY A 20 16.95 10.35 11.14
C GLY A 20 17.97 11.01 12.07
N LEU A 21 17.91 12.34 12.15
CA LEU A 21 19.02 13.26 12.48
C LEU A 21 19.66 13.18 13.90
N ASN A 22 19.21 12.31 14.80
CA ASN A 22 19.62 12.31 16.23
C ASN A 22 20.76 11.33 16.56
N ARG A 23 21.67 11.74 17.46
CA ARG A 23 22.95 11.06 17.69
C ARG A 23 22.98 10.26 18.99
N GLY A 24 23.05 8.93 18.88
CA GLY A 24 23.42 8.06 20.01
C GLY A 24 24.90 8.16 20.38
N SER A 25 25.25 7.80 21.62
CA SER A 25 26.64 7.67 22.08
C SER A 25 26.93 6.24 22.54
N GLY A 26 28.06 5.67 22.08
CA GLY A 26 28.44 4.28 22.31
C GLY A 26 29.96 4.10 22.35
N GLN A 27 30.42 2.97 22.89
CA GLN A 27 31.85 2.73 23.20
C GLN A 27 32.65 1.98 22.11
N GLU A 28 32.04 1.62 20.98
CA GLU A 28 32.76 1.13 19.79
C GLU A 28 32.90 2.27 18.75
N THR A 29 33.90 2.19 17.88
CA THR A 29 34.23 3.26 16.91
C THR A 29 33.18 3.40 15.81
N ALA A 30 32.21 4.27 16.05
CA ALA A 30 31.31 4.80 15.03
C ALA A 30 32.10 5.53 13.92
N ARG A 31 31.56 5.48 12.69
CA ARG A 31 32.20 6.07 11.50
C ARG A 31 32.26 7.60 11.59
N ALA A 32 33.44 8.16 11.82
CA ALA A 32 33.67 9.61 11.92
C ALA A 32 34.65 10.10 10.85
N ILE A 33 34.23 11.08 10.05
CA ILE A 33 35.16 11.85 9.20
C ILE A 33 35.81 12.91 10.09
N LEU A 34 37.06 12.68 10.48
CA LEU A 34 37.87 13.70 11.16
C LEU A 34 38.26 14.79 10.16
N ASN A 35 37.80 16.02 10.41
CA ASN A 35 37.90 17.17 9.48
C ASN A 35 37.20 16.90 8.14
N PRO A 36 35.84 16.87 8.11
CA PRO A 36 35.13 16.74 6.84
C PRO A 36 35.42 17.96 5.95
N PRO A 37 35.53 17.78 4.62
CA PRO A 37 35.63 18.91 3.70
C PRO A 37 34.35 19.77 3.83
N PRO A 38 34.45 21.11 3.78
CA PRO A 38 33.29 21.97 3.92
C PRO A 38 32.28 21.69 2.79
N LEU A 39 31.05 21.36 3.16
CA LEU A 39 29.96 21.14 2.21
C LEU A 39 29.65 22.45 1.49
N SER A 40 30.08 22.53 0.23
CA SER A 40 29.74 23.63 -0.66
C SER A 40 28.25 23.56 -1.00
N GLY A 41 27.47 24.59 -0.66
CA GLY A 41 26.09 24.76 -1.11
C GLY A 41 25.94 24.94 -2.64
N LYS A 42 27.03 24.81 -3.41
CA LYS A 42 27.07 24.77 -4.88
C LYS A 42 27.35 23.36 -5.41
N ALA A 43 27.14 22.33 -4.60
CA ALA A 43 27.46 20.93 -4.93
C ALA A 43 26.42 20.21 -5.80
N ASP A 44 25.41 20.90 -6.37
CA ASP A 44 24.78 20.46 -7.62
C ASP A 44 24.03 21.60 -8.36
N PRO A 45 24.71 22.44 -9.17
CA PRO A 45 24.10 23.58 -9.85
C PRO A 45 23.33 23.18 -11.13
N HIS A 46 23.09 21.88 -11.34
CA HIS A 46 22.51 21.32 -12.56
C HIS A 46 21.28 20.43 -12.32
N VAL A 47 20.90 20.20 -11.06
CA VAL A 47 19.60 19.60 -10.70
C VAL A 47 18.55 20.72 -10.58
N ALA A 48 18.31 21.41 -11.69
CA ALA A 48 17.03 22.10 -11.86
C ALA A 48 15.96 21.04 -12.15
N ILE A 49 14.89 21.02 -11.36
CA ILE A 49 13.67 20.26 -11.66
C ILE A 49 12.67 21.28 -12.23
N PRO A 50 12.46 21.35 -13.57
CA PRO A 50 11.39 22.15 -14.14
C PRO A 50 10.03 21.83 -13.51
N GLU A 51 9.25 22.85 -13.16
CA GLU A 51 7.90 22.69 -12.61
C GLU A 51 6.99 21.88 -13.55
N GLU A 52 7.20 21.98 -14.88
CA GLU A 52 6.50 21.18 -15.90
C GLU A 52 6.69 19.65 -15.75
N LEU A 53 7.61 19.19 -14.89
CA LEU A 53 7.79 17.77 -14.54
C LEU A 53 6.79 17.25 -13.51
N THR A 54 6.06 18.12 -12.82
CA THR A 54 5.08 17.77 -11.79
C THR A 54 3.77 17.21 -12.37
N LYS A 55 3.85 16.45 -13.47
CA LYS A 55 2.75 15.62 -13.93
C LYS A 55 2.45 14.60 -12.84
N HIS A 56 1.30 14.77 -12.20
CA HIS A 56 0.84 13.92 -11.11
C HIS A 56 0.97 12.45 -11.49
N ASP A 57 1.41 11.65 -10.52
CA ASP A 57 1.30 10.21 -10.60
C ASP A 57 -0.18 9.87 -10.41
N GLU A 58 -0.94 9.79 -11.52
CA GLU A 58 -2.40 9.60 -11.54
C GLU A 58 -2.81 8.38 -10.68
N SER A 59 -1.91 7.37 -10.56
CA SER A 59 -1.97 6.18 -9.68
C SER A 59 -2.04 6.43 -8.17
N THR A 60 -1.88 7.69 -7.73
CA THR A 60 -2.10 8.12 -6.33
C THR A 60 -3.38 8.93 -6.14
N SER A 61 -4.19 9.05 -7.19
CA SER A 61 -5.47 9.74 -7.14
C SER A 61 -6.64 8.75 -7.18
N THR A 62 -7.74 9.18 -6.57
CA THR A 62 -9.05 8.54 -6.61
C THR A 62 -10.04 9.64 -7.04
N ARG A 63 -11.20 9.31 -7.58
CA ARG A 63 -12.23 10.32 -7.85
C ARG A 63 -12.55 11.11 -6.58
N GLY A 64 -12.84 10.38 -5.49
CA GLY A 64 -13.29 10.96 -4.23
C GLY A 64 -12.21 11.73 -3.47
N MET A 65 -10.93 11.51 -3.78
CA MET A 65 -9.76 12.12 -3.14
C MET A 65 -8.54 12.14 -4.06
N ARG A 66 -7.92 13.30 -4.25
CA ARG A 66 -6.70 13.50 -5.03
C ARG A 66 -5.58 14.12 -4.18
N PRO A 67 -4.29 13.95 -4.55
CA PRO A 67 -3.23 14.82 -4.07
C PRO A 67 -3.57 16.29 -4.32
N SER A 68 -3.24 17.16 -3.37
CA SER A 68 -3.43 18.60 -3.55
C SER A 68 -2.42 19.14 -4.60
N PRO A 69 -2.79 20.12 -5.45
CA PRO A 69 -1.88 20.71 -6.43
C PRO A 69 -0.70 21.44 -5.79
N GLY A 70 0.32 21.82 -6.59
CA GLY A 70 1.50 22.56 -6.12
C GLY A 70 2.51 21.77 -5.26
N PHE A 71 2.18 20.56 -4.82
CA PHE A 71 3.03 19.76 -3.93
C PHE A 71 3.95 18.75 -4.62
N GLY A 72 3.69 18.38 -5.88
CA GLY A 72 4.40 17.29 -6.56
C GLY A 72 5.92 17.48 -6.67
N GLY A 73 6.68 16.39 -6.51
CA GLY A 73 8.14 16.37 -6.60
C GLY A 73 8.91 16.70 -5.31
N LYS A 74 8.23 16.87 -4.18
CA LYS A 74 8.85 17.10 -2.85
C LYS A 74 8.94 15.78 -2.07
N PHE A 75 9.54 15.79 -0.86
CA PHE A 75 9.70 14.61 0.01
C PHE A 75 10.16 13.34 -0.76
N GLN A 76 9.42 12.25 -0.59
CA GLN A 76 9.69 10.90 -1.08
C GLN A 76 9.58 10.73 -2.61
N ASP A 77 9.09 11.73 -3.37
CA ASP A 77 9.08 11.68 -4.84
C ASP A 77 10.41 12.13 -5.46
N SER A 78 11.24 12.86 -4.72
CA SER A 78 12.50 13.40 -5.26
C SER A 78 13.57 12.30 -5.43
N HIS A 79 13.57 11.30 -4.56
CA HIS A 79 14.57 10.24 -4.50
C HIS A 79 14.05 8.98 -3.79
N VAL A 80 14.69 7.84 -4.04
CA VAL A 80 14.65 6.70 -3.12
C VAL A 80 15.88 6.77 -2.22
N LEU A 81 15.66 6.77 -0.90
CA LEU A 81 16.69 6.70 0.13
C LEU A 81 17.00 5.25 0.50
N LEU A 82 18.28 4.91 0.57
CA LEU A 82 18.82 3.68 1.16
C LEU A 82 19.75 4.06 2.32
N ALA A 83 19.20 4.05 3.53
CA ALA A 83 19.90 4.37 4.78
C ALA A 83 20.50 3.10 5.40
N ALA A 84 21.75 3.14 5.86
CA ALA A 84 22.48 1.97 6.37
C ALA A 84 22.03 1.47 7.75
N CYS A 85 21.35 2.31 8.53
CA CYS A 85 20.89 2.02 9.89
C CYS A 85 19.69 2.90 10.28
N GLY A 86 18.90 2.42 11.23
CA GLY A 86 17.82 3.17 11.86
C GLY A 86 18.26 4.42 12.63
N ARG A 87 17.27 5.23 13.03
CA ARG A 87 17.35 6.52 13.74
C ARG A 87 18.19 6.45 15.01
N GLU A 88 18.01 5.39 15.80
CA GLU A 88 18.75 5.17 17.05
C GLU A 88 19.91 4.18 16.90
N GLN A 89 20.23 3.78 15.66
CA GLN A 89 21.23 2.76 15.36
C GLN A 89 22.51 3.37 14.77
N LEU A 90 23.60 2.60 14.84
CA LEU A 90 24.90 2.98 14.26
C LEU A 90 25.16 2.18 12.97
N ALA A 91 25.90 2.78 12.05
CA ALA A 91 26.46 2.09 10.90
C ALA A 91 27.88 1.61 11.24
N TYR A 92 28.07 0.29 11.22
CA TYR A 92 29.32 -0.36 11.64
C TYR A 92 30.22 -0.68 10.44
N GLU A 93 31.53 -0.72 10.68
CA GLU A 93 32.49 -1.29 9.73
C GLU A 93 32.96 -2.68 10.21
N LYS A 94 33.34 -3.54 9.26
CA LYS A 94 34.02 -4.82 9.50
C LYS A 94 35.11 -5.00 8.44
N ASP A 95 36.29 -5.48 8.84
CA ASP A 95 37.43 -5.73 7.95
C ASP A 95 37.81 -4.51 7.06
N GLY A 96 37.62 -3.29 7.58
CA GLY A 96 37.88 -2.04 6.86
C GLY A 96 36.80 -1.61 5.83
N ARG A 97 35.57 -2.15 5.94
CA ARG A 97 34.45 -1.83 5.03
C ARG A 97 33.15 -1.63 5.80
N GLY A 98 32.29 -0.71 5.36
CA GLY A 98 30.92 -0.56 5.88
C GLY A 98 30.13 -1.85 5.75
N MET A 99 29.50 -2.29 6.84
CA MET A 99 28.72 -3.54 6.86
C MET A 99 27.54 -3.47 5.88
N PHE A 100 26.87 -2.32 5.82
CA PHE A 100 25.79 -2.08 4.86
C PHE A 100 26.30 -2.04 3.42
N THR A 101 27.30 -1.20 3.11
CA THR A 101 27.88 -1.14 1.75
C THR A 101 28.35 -2.52 1.26
N THR A 102 28.93 -3.33 2.15
CA THR A 102 29.38 -4.69 1.81
C THR A 102 28.20 -5.62 1.50
N ALA A 103 27.17 -5.64 2.37
CA ALA A 103 25.97 -6.45 2.15
C ALA A 103 25.18 -6.00 0.90
N LEU A 104 25.12 -4.69 0.65
CA LEU A 104 24.51 -4.09 -0.53
C LEU A 104 25.21 -4.53 -1.81
N LEU A 105 26.52 -4.32 -1.92
CA LEU A 105 27.29 -4.70 -3.12
C LEU A 105 27.19 -6.21 -3.41
N SER A 106 27.38 -7.07 -2.41
CA SER A 106 27.24 -8.53 -2.59
C SER A 106 25.80 -8.98 -2.87
N THR A 107 24.79 -8.15 -2.61
CA THR A 107 23.41 -8.43 -3.03
C THR A 107 23.16 -7.94 -4.47
N LEU A 108 23.68 -6.77 -4.84
CA LEU A 108 23.63 -6.22 -6.21
C LEU A 108 24.32 -7.14 -7.23
N GLU A 109 25.44 -7.77 -6.85
CA GLU A 109 26.14 -8.80 -7.64
C GLU A 109 25.27 -10.05 -7.97
N GLY A 110 24.24 -10.31 -7.17
CA GLY A 110 23.43 -11.53 -7.23
C GLY A 110 22.03 -11.38 -7.85
N ILE A 111 21.67 -10.20 -8.38
CA ILE A 111 20.29 -9.90 -8.81
C ILE A 111 20.19 -9.35 -10.25
N LYS A 112 18.98 -9.46 -10.83
CA LYS A 112 18.61 -8.84 -12.09
C LYS A 112 18.16 -7.39 -11.82
N LEU A 113 19.02 -6.39 -11.98
CA LEU A 113 18.67 -4.97 -11.72
C LEU A 113 17.39 -4.52 -12.44
N GLN A 114 17.19 -4.98 -13.68
CA GLN A 114 16.02 -4.64 -14.51
C GLN A 114 14.68 -5.21 -14.01
N THR A 115 14.70 -6.19 -13.09
CA THR A 115 13.50 -6.86 -12.57
C THR A 115 13.50 -7.01 -11.04
N THR A 116 14.31 -6.23 -10.32
CA THR A 116 14.34 -6.22 -8.86
C THR A 116 14.03 -4.81 -8.39
N THR A 117 12.97 -4.63 -7.61
CA THR A 117 12.59 -3.34 -7.02
C THR A 117 13.50 -2.95 -5.85
N TYR A 118 13.43 -1.69 -5.36
CA TYR A 118 14.16 -1.31 -4.14
C TYR A 118 13.62 -2.07 -2.92
N ALA A 119 12.30 -2.23 -2.80
CA ALA A 119 11.71 -3.09 -1.76
C ALA A 119 12.24 -4.53 -1.86
N SER A 120 12.23 -5.11 -3.07
CA SER A 120 12.77 -6.46 -3.33
C SER A 120 14.29 -6.59 -3.18
N LEU A 121 15.05 -5.48 -3.19
CA LEU A 121 16.47 -5.47 -2.82
C LEU A 121 16.62 -5.61 -1.29
N MET A 122 15.85 -4.84 -0.52
CA MET A 122 15.88 -4.86 0.95
C MET A 122 15.55 -6.25 1.51
N ASP A 123 14.55 -6.93 0.92
CA ASP A 123 14.17 -8.30 1.27
C ASP A 123 15.30 -9.33 1.13
N ARG A 124 16.30 -9.02 0.30
CA ARG A 124 17.44 -9.89 -0.02
C ARG A 124 18.70 -9.53 0.78
N LEU A 125 18.78 -8.32 1.35
CA LEU A 125 19.90 -7.85 2.17
C LEU A 125 20.05 -8.70 3.44
N ARG A 126 21.29 -9.09 3.75
CA ARG A 126 21.63 -9.93 4.91
C ARG A 126 22.36 -9.12 5.97
N MET A 127 21.60 -8.52 6.88
CA MET A 127 22.11 -7.59 7.90
C MET A 127 21.85 -8.08 9.33
N PRO A 128 22.78 -7.82 10.28
CA PRO A 128 22.69 -8.27 11.66
C PRO A 128 21.66 -7.44 12.46
N ALA A 129 21.12 -8.00 13.54
CA ALA A 129 20.08 -7.35 14.35
C ALA A 129 20.48 -6.00 14.97
N ARG A 130 21.78 -5.67 15.01
CA ARG A 130 22.32 -4.39 15.52
C ARG A 130 22.36 -3.26 14.49
N GLN A 131 22.09 -3.55 13.21
CA GLN A 131 22.14 -2.58 12.12
C GLN A 131 21.09 -2.93 11.06
N THR A 132 20.04 -2.15 11.01
CA THR A 132 18.83 -2.38 10.20
C THR A 132 18.76 -1.29 9.13
N PRO A 133 19.14 -1.56 7.87
CA PRO A 133 18.97 -0.59 6.80
C PRO A 133 17.50 -0.26 6.58
N HIS A 134 17.23 0.98 6.16
CA HIS A 134 15.90 1.47 5.83
C HIS A 134 15.84 1.90 4.36
N CYS A 135 14.70 1.66 3.73
CA CYS A 135 14.36 2.18 2.42
C CYS A 135 13.11 3.04 2.54
N GLU A 136 13.17 4.22 1.94
CA GLU A 136 12.10 5.23 1.94
C GLU A 136 12.03 5.90 0.55
N GLY A 137 10.83 6.31 0.10
CA GLY A 137 10.62 6.88 -1.23
C GLY A 137 9.34 6.37 -1.90
N SER A 138 8.64 7.23 -2.63
CA SER A 138 7.39 6.88 -3.36
C SER A 138 7.63 5.92 -4.53
N TYR A 139 8.90 5.68 -4.86
CA TYR A 139 9.35 4.86 -6.00
C TYR A 139 10.14 3.61 -5.58
N MET A 140 9.96 3.14 -4.34
CA MET A 140 10.54 1.87 -3.86
C MET A 140 10.04 0.64 -4.63
N ASP A 141 8.86 0.77 -5.23
CA ASP A 141 8.16 -0.17 -6.12
C ASP A 141 8.79 -0.29 -7.53
N ARG A 142 9.72 0.60 -7.90
CA ARG A 142 10.35 0.59 -9.23
C ARG A 142 11.64 -0.23 -9.26
N PRO A 143 12.01 -0.83 -10.42
CA PRO A 143 13.28 -1.54 -10.58
C PRO A 143 14.50 -0.65 -10.33
N LEU A 144 15.56 -1.23 -9.77
CA LEU A 144 16.78 -0.52 -9.37
C LEU A 144 17.38 0.33 -10.50
N PHE A 145 17.60 1.62 -10.23
CA PHE A 145 18.17 2.62 -11.13
C PHE A 145 17.41 2.81 -12.46
N ASN A 146 16.18 2.30 -12.56
CA ASN A 146 15.37 2.35 -13.78
C ASN A 146 14.56 3.66 -13.87
N ARG A 147 14.27 4.09 -15.10
CA ARG A 147 13.41 5.25 -15.42
C ARG A 147 12.11 4.84 -16.11
N GLY A 148 11.88 3.55 -16.30
CA GLY A 148 10.64 3.02 -16.87
C GLY A 148 9.45 3.15 -15.91
N GLU A 149 8.25 3.07 -16.50
CA GLU A 149 6.96 3.20 -15.80
C GLU A 149 6.55 1.92 -15.04
N ILE A 150 7.24 0.80 -15.27
CA ILE A 150 6.95 -0.52 -14.67
C ILE A 150 7.27 -0.50 -13.16
N ARG A 151 6.31 -0.97 -12.36
CA ARG A 151 6.37 -1.09 -10.89
C ARG A 151 6.11 -2.53 -10.44
N SER A 152 6.29 -2.80 -9.15
CA SER A 152 5.71 -3.98 -8.50
C SER A 152 4.19 -3.90 -8.50
N ASP A 153 3.54 -4.97 -8.94
CA ASP A 153 2.13 -5.20 -8.71
C ASP A 153 1.93 -5.54 -7.22
N PRO A 154 1.13 -4.75 -6.47
CA PRO A 154 0.96 -4.94 -5.03
C PRO A 154 0.37 -6.29 -4.64
N SER A 155 -0.33 -6.99 -5.55
CA SER A 155 -0.92 -8.31 -5.29
C SER A 155 0.13 -9.43 -5.08
N PHE A 156 1.41 -9.17 -5.37
CA PHE A 156 2.51 -10.06 -5.06
C PHE A 156 3.02 -9.90 -3.63
N ILE A 157 3.11 -11.03 -2.94
CA ILE A 157 3.66 -11.15 -1.59
C ILE A 157 5.06 -11.77 -1.68
N SER A 158 6.03 -11.16 -1.00
CA SER A 158 7.42 -11.65 -0.93
C SER A 158 7.50 -12.98 -0.16
N GLY A 159 8.25 -13.93 -0.72
CA GLY A 159 8.38 -15.29 -0.20
C GLY A 159 9.80 -15.82 -0.24
N LYS A 160 10.18 -16.58 0.79
CA LYS A 160 11.54 -17.03 1.04
C LYS A 160 11.58 -18.54 1.30
N ARG A 161 12.62 -19.20 0.78
CA ARG A 161 12.83 -20.65 0.87
C ARG A 161 14.12 -20.96 1.63
N SER A 162 13.97 -21.23 2.92
CA SER A 162 15.02 -21.48 3.90
C SER A 162 15.30 -22.99 4.08
N GLN A 163 16.29 -23.33 4.90
CA GLN A 163 16.50 -24.69 5.39
C GLN A 163 16.74 -24.65 6.90
N LYS A 164 15.84 -25.24 7.68
CA LYS A 164 15.79 -25.12 9.14
C LYS A 164 15.78 -26.51 9.77
N GLY A 165 16.82 -26.84 10.55
CA GLY A 165 16.98 -28.19 11.12
C GLY A 165 17.03 -29.30 10.06
N GLY A 166 17.64 -29.03 8.90
CA GLY A 166 17.72 -29.95 7.76
C GLY A 166 16.44 -30.04 6.91
N LYS A 167 15.27 -29.65 7.42
CA LYS A 167 14.01 -29.60 6.66
C LYS A 167 13.98 -28.39 5.73
N LEU A 168 13.32 -28.56 4.58
CA LEU A 168 12.95 -27.44 3.72
C LEU A 168 11.88 -26.60 4.43
N ASP A 169 12.06 -25.29 4.37
CA ASP A 169 11.21 -24.29 5.01
C ASP A 169 10.85 -23.26 3.94
N VAL A 170 9.56 -22.89 3.84
CA VAL A 170 9.05 -22.04 2.76
C VAL A 170 8.01 -21.11 3.38
N SER A 171 8.29 -19.81 3.38
CA SER A 171 7.44 -18.79 4.00
C SER A 171 7.00 -17.72 3.01
N LEU A 172 5.88 -17.07 3.34
CA LEU A 172 5.58 -15.70 2.94
C LEU A 172 5.77 -14.79 4.13
N ASP A 173 6.26 -13.58 3.89
CA ASP A 173 6.41 -12.52 4.90
C ASP A 173 5.07 -11.77 5.07
N ALA A 174 3.99 -12.54 5.19
CA ALA A 174 2.59 -12.14 5.31
C ALA A 174 1.75 -13.23 5.99
N GLY A 175 0.69 -12.85 6.70
CA GLY A 175 -0.19 -13.77 7.42
C GLY A 175 -1.62 -13.24 7.58
N ILE A 176 -2.25 -13.51 8.72
CA ILE A 176 -3.65 -13.12 9.01
C ILE A 176 -3.83 -11.59 8.93
N ALA A 177 -2.82 -10.81 9.32
CA ALA A 177 -2.83 -9.35 9.21
C ALA A 177 -2.90 -8.88 7.75
N GLN A 178 -2.24 -9.58 6.83
CA GLN A 178 -2.34 -9.37 5.38
C GLN A 178 -3.60 -10.02 4.78
N GLY A 179 -4.40 -10.70 5.59
CA GLY A 179 -5.66 -11.31 5.19
C GLY A 179 -5.49 -12.65 4.50
N ILE A 180 -4.40 -13.37 4.75
CA ILE A 180 -4.22 -14.77 4.32
C ILE A 180 -5.02 -15.68 5.27
N THR A 181 -5.72 -16.66 4.71
CA THR A 181 -6.43 -17.70 5.49
C THR A 181 -5.87 -19.10 5.23
N LEU A 182 -6.10 -20.02 6.18
CA LEU A 182 -5.53 -21.36 6.14
C LEU A 182 -6.03 -22.14 4.92
N GLY A 183 -5.09 -22.68 4.14
CA GLY A 183 -5.41 -23.51 2.98
C GLY A 183 -5.63 -22.76 1.67
N GLU A 184 -5.49 -21.43 1.63
CA GLU A 184 -5.46 -20.64 0.39
C GLU A 184 -4.36 -21.11 -0.57
N LEU A 185 -4.58 -20.90 -1.88
CA LEU A 185 -3.63 -21.19 -2.96
C LEU A 185 -3.01 -19.91 -3.52
N PHE A 186 -1.72 -20.03 -3.84
CA PHE A 186 -0.89 -18.98 -4.42
C PHE A 186 -0.23 -19.47 -5.71
N SER A 187 -0.25 -18.66 -6.76
CA SER A 187 0.64 -18.82 -7.91
C SER A 187 2.00 -18.22 -7.56
N ILE A 188 3.08 -18.90 -7.92
CA ILE A 188 4.46 -18.53 -7.56
C ILE A 188 5.24 -18.03 -8.77
N HIS A 189 6.00 -16.95 -8.63
CA HIS A 189 6.58 -16.15 -9.71
C HIS A 189 8.06 -15.77 -9.42
N GLU A 190 8.83 -15.40 -10.46
CA GLU A 190 10.24 -15.00 -10.31
C GLU A 190 10.42 -13.55 -9.83
N ASP A 191 9.47 -12.67 -10.13
CA ASP A 191 9.49 -11.26 -9.75
C ASP A 191 8.09 -10.70 -9.46
N ASP A 192 8.06 -9.53 -8.82
CA ASP A 192 6.90 -8.79 -8.30
C ASP A 192 6.25 -7.85 -9.32
N LEU A 193 6.76 -7.75 -10.55
CA LEU A 193 6.42 -6.64 -11.44
C LEU A 193 5.14 -6.90 -12.25
N PHE A 194 4.42 -5.81 -12.56
CA PHE A 194 3.25 -5.82 -13.45
C PHE A 194 3.57 -6.52 -14.79
N GLU A 195 2.65 -7.37 -15.23
CA GLU A 195 2.73 -8.07 -16.52
C GLU A 195 2.34 -7.15 -17.68
N THR A 196 3.01 -7.31 -18.82
CA THR A 196 2.70 -6.55 -20.04
C THR A 196 2.72 -7.47 -21.26
N ALA A 197 2.16 -7.01 -22.39
CA ALA A 197 2.18 -7.76 -23.64
C ALA A 197 3.60 -8.10 -24.16
N SER A 198 4.63 -7.35 -23.74
CA SER A 198 6.04 -7.63 -24.04
C SER A 198 6.77 -8.39 -22.92
N ARG A 199 6.14 -8.58 -21.76
CA ARG A 199 6.72 -9.23 -20.57
C ARG A 199 5.62 -9.91 -19.71
N PRO A 200 5.23 -11.15 -20.04
CA PRO A 200 4.29 -11.91 -19.21
C PRO A 200 4.96 -12.42 -17.92
N ASN A 201 4.34 -12.19 -16.76
CA ASN A 201 4.82 -12.71 -15.47
C ASN A 201 4.25 -14.14 -15.24
N GLN A 202 4.84 -15.14 -15.93
CA GLN A 202 4.34 -16.52 -15.88
C GLN A 202 4.58 -17.20 -14.53
N SER A 203 3.57 -17.95 -14.05
CA SER A 203 3.73 -18.73 -12.82
C SER A 203 4.59 -19.99 -13.02
N ILE A 204 5.54 -20.18 -12.11
CA ILE A 204 6.43 -21.34 -11.98
C ILE A 204 5.67 -22.57 -11.45
N GLY A 205 4.58 -22.36 -10.71
CA GLY A 205 3.79 -23.40 -10.07
C GLY A 205 3.01 -22.88 -8.86
N HIS A 206 2.30 -23.79 -8.17
CA HIS A 206 1.36 -23.43 -7.11
C HIS A 206 1.78 -23.95 -5.73
N LEU A 207 1.55 -23.13 -4.71
CA LEU A 207 1.73 -23.47 -3.30
C LEU A 207 0.44 -23.18 -2.52
N ARG A 208 0.33 -23.75 -1.32
CA ARG A 208 -0.81 -23.65 -0.41
C ARG A 208 -0.37 -23.21 0.97
N ALA A 209 -1.14 -22.35 1.64
CA ALA A 209 -0.97 -22.05 3.05
C ALA A 209 -1.17 -23.31 3.92
N VAL A 210 -0.19 -23.65 4.76
CA VAL A 210 -0.17 -24.83 5.65
C VAL A 210 -0.26 -24.42 7.12
N THR A 211 0.38 -23.31 7.50
CA THR A 211 0.14 -22.60 8.76
C THR A 211 0.14 -21.10 8.48
N VAL A 212 -0.65 -20.33 9.23
CA VAL A 212 -0.80 -18.88 9.07
C VAL A 212 -0.75 -18.25 10.46
N ASP A 213 0.31 -17.50 10.72
CA ASP A 213 0.49 -16.66 11.92
C ASP A 213 0.03 -15.22 11.59
N SER A 214 0.12 -14.26 12.53
CA SER A 214 -0.29 -12.87 12.26
C SER A 214 0.41 -12.24 11.04
N PHE A 215 1.71 -12.46 10.88
CA PHE A 215 2.54 -11.81 9.85
C PHE A 215 3.37 -12.77 8.98
N ASN A 216 3.19 -14.08 9.14
CA ASN A 216 3.96 -15.10 8.40
C ASN A 216 3.05 -16.26 8.00
N THR A 217 3.32 -16.88 6.85
CA THR A 217 2.58 -18.05 6.34
C THR A 217 3.57 -19.10 5.89
N SER A 218 3.47 -20.33 6.40
CA SER A 218 4.27 -21.45 5.87
C SER A 218 3.55 -22.11 4.69
N LEU A 219 4.28 -22.35 3.60
CA LEU A 219 3.75 -22.88 2.34
C LEU A 219 4.15 -24.35 2.08
N GLY A 220 3.25 -25.08 1.45
CA GLY A 220 3.48 -26.45 0.96
C GLY A 220 2.92 -26.68 -0.44
N HIS A 221 3.29 -27.79 -1.10
CA HIS A 221 2.68 -28.15 -2.37
C HIS A 221 1.26 -28.69 -2.16
N PRO A 222 0.22 -28.12 -2.82
CA PRO A 222 -1.14 -28.62 -2.74
C PRO A 222 -1.29 -30.02 -3.36
N PRO A 223 -2.19 -30.88 -2.83
CA PRO A 223 -2.52 -32.17 -3.45
C PRO A 223 -3.00 -32.01 -4.89
N GLY A 224 -2.63 -32.94 -5.78
CA GLY A 224 -3.00 -32.92 -7.20
C GLY A 224 -2.17 -32.00 -8.09
N TYR A 225 -1.49 -30.99 -7.54
CA TYR A 225 -0.66 -30.07 -8.33
C TYR A 225 0.74 -30.63 -8.62
N ARG A 226 1.30 -30.25 -9.77
CA ARG A 226 2.66 -30.61 -10.17
C ARG A 226 3.69 -29.93 -9.25
N LYS A 227 4.54 -30.73 -8.59
CA LYS A 227 5.68 -30.23 -7.80
C LYS A 227 6.71 -29.56 -8.72
N PHE A 228 7.35 -28.50 -8.24
CA PHE A 228 8.33 -27.69 -8.97
C PHE A 228 9.48 -27.27 -8.04
N LYS A 229 10.58 -26.78 -8.63
CA LYS A 229 11.73 -26.27 -7.88
C LYS A 229 11.43 -24.83 -7.42
N ILE A 230 10.90 -24.68 -6.21
CA ILE A 230 10.69 -23.38 -5.57
C ILE A 230 12.02 -22.59 -5.57
N PRO A 231 12.06 -21.31 -6.02
CA PRO A 231 13.26 -20.45 -5.96
C PRO A 231 13.75 -20.21 -4.51
N LYS A 232 14.90 -19.54 -4.34
CA LYS A 232 15.38 -19.11 -3.00
C LYS A 232 14.53 -17.97 -2.45
N ASP A 233 14.28 -16.99 -3.31
CA ASP A 233 13.49 -15.79 -3.10
C ASP A 233 12.49 -15.77 -4.25
N PHE A 234 11.20 -15.62 -3.96
CA PHE A 234 10.10 -15.75 -4.92
C PHE A 234 8.93 -14.84 -4.53
N TYR A 235 7.94 -14.75 -5.41
CA TYR A 235 6.75 -13.92 -5.19
C TYR A 235 5.49 -14.75 -5.34
N ALA A 236 4.47 -14.45 -4.53
CA ALA A 236 3.23 -15.20 -4.45
C ALA A 236 2.03 -14.28 -4.66
N ARG A 237 1.25 -14.53 -5.73
CA ARG A 237 -0.06 -13.88 -5.95
C ARG A 237 -1.16 -14.83 -5.48
N ARG A 238 -2.12 -14.33 -4.69
CA ARG A 238 -3.28 -15.14 -4.28
C ARG A 238 -4.17 -15.45 -5.49
N ILE A 239 -4.57 -16.71 -5.64
CA ILE A 239 -5.46 -17.18 -6.73
C ILE A 239 -6.73 -17.86 -6.23
N ASP A 240 -6.94 -17.91 -4.93
CA ASP A 240 -8.04 -18.63 -4.28
C ASP A 240 -8.65 -17.75 -3.19
N TRP A 241 -9.96 -17.51 -3.34
CA TRP A 241 -10.83 -16.77 -2.42
C TRP A 241 -12.01 -17.65 -1.94
N ARG A 242 -11.91 -18.98 -2.12
CA ARG A 242 -13.05 -19.93 -1.99
C ARG A 242 -13.63 -20.06 -0.58
N ASN A 243 -12.99 -19.45 0.41
CA ASN A 243 -13.50 -19.38 1.78
C ASN A 243 -14.64 -18.34 1.94
N ASP A 244 -14.84 -17.44 0.97
CA ASP A 244 -15.97 -16.50 0.91
C ASP A 244 -16.33 -16.15 -0.56
N PRO A 245 -17.03 -17.06 -1.28
CA PRO A 245 -17.42 -16.83 -2.68
C PRO A 245 -18.55 -15.78 -2.76
N PRO A 246 -18.43 -14.77 -3.64
CA PRO A 246 -19.44 -13.72 -3.74
C PRO A 246 -20.72 -14.27 -4.35
N LYS A 247 -21.86 -13.84 -3.80
CA LYS A 247 -23.18 -14.12 -4.36
C LYS A 247 -23.42 -13.25 -5.59
N VAL A 248 -23.56 -13.87 -6.76
CA VAL A 248 -23.73 -13.18 -8.05
C VAL A 248 -25.04 -13.59 -8.70
N TYR A 249 -25.83 -12.60 -9.12
CA TYR A 249 -27.05 -12.81 -9.92
C TYR A 249 -26.85 -12.34 -11.36
N CYS A 250 -27.38 -13.10 -12.31
CA CYS A 250 -27.63 -12.67 -13.68
C CYS A 250 -28.86 -13.41 -14.21
N GLU A 251 -29.74 -12.70 -14.93
CA GLU A 251 -30.91 -13.30 -15.57
C GLU A 251 -30.50 -14.27 -16.70
N ASP A 252 -29.45 -13.93 -17.45
CA ASP A 252 -28.77 -14.85 -18.37
C ASP A 252 -27.81 -15.78 -17.61
N ARG A 253 -28.41 -16.71 -16.85
CA ARG A 253 -27.67 -17.72 -16.08
C ARG A 253 -26.74 -18.58 -16.97
N ALA A 254 -27.12 -18.83 -18.21
CA ALA A 254 -26.33 -19.64 -19.14
C ALA A 254 -25.04 -18.92 -19.57
N TRP A 255 -25.12 -17.62 -19.84
CA TRP A 255 -23.94 -16.77 -20.03
C TRP A 255 -23.08 -16.73 -18.76
N LEU A 256 -23.67 -16.56 -17.57
CA LEU A 256 -22.90 -16.49 -16.32
C LEU A 256 -22.13 -17.79 -16.02
N GLU A 257 -22.76 -18.96 -16.24
CA GLU A 257 -22.09 -20.26 -16.12
C GLU A 257 -21.03 -20.51 -17.22
N SER A 258 -21.07 -19.76 -18.34
CA SER A 258 -20.00 -19.76 -19.36
C SER A 258 -18.80 -18.86 -18.98
N VAL A 259 -19.04 -17.77 -18.25
CA VAL A 259 -17.98 -16.90 -17.71
C VAL A 259 -17.30 -17.52 -16.47
N PHE A 260 -18.05 -18.29 -15.69
CA PHE A 260 -17.56 -19.04 -14.53
C PHE A 260 -17.88 -20.55 -14.65
N PRO A 261 -17.14 -21.31 -15.49
CA PRO A 261 -17.31 -22.75 -15.60
C PRO A 261 -17.05 -23.44 -14.26
N ARG A 262 -17.91 -24.38 -13.87
CA ARG A 262 -17.86 -25.04 -12.54
C ARG A 262 -16.57 -25.84 -12.28
N ASP A 263 -15.92 -26.32 -13.33
CA ASP A 263 -14.63 -27.01 -13.28
C ASP A 263 -13.42 -26.04 -13.29
N SER A 264 -13.65 -24.73 -13.30
CA SER A 264 -12.58 -23.73 -13.31
C SER A 264 -11.88 -23.66 -11.95
N SER A 265 -10.57 -23.89 -11.96
CA SER A 265 -9.75 -23.77 -10.74
C SER A 265 -9.53 -22.33 -10.27
N THR A 266 -9.82 -21.31 -11.10
CA THR A 266 -9.30 -19.94 -10.94
C THR A 266 -10.24 -18.94 -10.28
N GLN A 267 -11.54 -19.24 -10.16
CA GLN A 267 -12.49 -18.37 -9.45
C GLN A 267 -13.77 -19.14 -9.12
N GLN A 268 -14.22 -19.05 -7.86
CA GLN A 268 -15.56 -19.50 -7.46
C GLN A 268 -16.45 -18.29 -7.16
N ILE A 269 -17.71 -18.41 -7.53
CA ILE A 269 -18.81 -17.47 -7.27
C ILE A 269 -20.05 -18.30 -6.93
N ASP A 270 -20.93 -17.77 -6.09
CA ASP A 270 -22.19 -18.41 -5.75
C ASP A 270 -23.31 -17.84 -6.62
N ILE A 271 -23.73 -18.59 -7.64
CA ILE A 271 -24.77 -18.15 -8.58
C ILE A 271 -26.16 -18.31 -7.95
N VAL A 272 -26.65 -17.24 -7.33
CA VAL A 272 -27.95 -17.17 -6.65
C VAL A 272 -29.11 -17.05 -7.64
N GLY A 273 -30.31 -17.44 -7.19
CA GLY A 273 -31.55 -17.39 -7.99
C GLY A 273 -32.39 -16.12 -7.81
N ASP A 274 -32.17 -15.38 -6.73
CA ASP A 274 -32.89 -14.14 -6.41
C ASP A 274 -31.92 -12.95 -6.48
N PRO A 275 -32.26 -11.83 -7.16
CA PRO A 275 -31.43 -10.64 -7.20
C PRO A 275 -31.29 -9.92 -5.85
N ALA A 276 -32.12 -10.21 -4.84
CA ALA A 276 -32.00 -9.65 -3.48
C ALA A 276 -30.98 -10.41 -2.60
N ASP A 277 -30.69 -11.68 -2.90
CA ASP A 277 -29.61 -12.45 -2.25
C ASP A 277 -28.22 -12.10 -2.80
N ALA A 278 -28.15 -11.31 -3.87
CA ALA A 278 -26.95 -11.11 -4.67
C ALA A 278 -26.15 -9.88 -4.21
N ALA A 279 -24.88 -10.10 -3.84
CA ALA A 279 -23.96 -9.03 -3.49
C ALA A 279 -23.38 -8.32 -4.75
N LEU A 280 -23.48 -8.98 -5.92
CA LEU A 280 -23.31 -8.38 -7.24
C LEU A 280 -24.42 -8.80 -8.20
N ARG A 281 -24.95 -7.85 -8.96
CA ARG A 281 -25.94 -8.12 -10.02
C ARG A 281 -25.34 -7.75 -11.37
N LEU A 282 -25.39 -8.67 -12.33
CA LEU A 282 -24.89 -8.49 -13.70
C LEU A 282 -26.08 -8.41 -14.66
N VAL A 283 -26.19 -7.30 -15.37
CA VAL A 283 -27.27 -7.03 -16.33
C VAL A 283 -26.66 -6.94 -17.72
N ARG A 284 -27.13 -7.75 -18.67
CA ARG A 284 -26.74 -7.66 -20.08
C ARG A 284 -27.61 -6.65 -20.82
N ASP A 285 -26.99 -5.80 -21.62
CA ASP A 285 -27.68 -5.00 -22.65
C ASP A 285 -26.95 -5.23 -23.99
N GLY A 286 -27.46 -6.20 -24.76
CA GLY A 286 -26.80 -6.71 -25.97
C GLY A 286 -25.42 -7.31 -25.70
N ASP A 287 -24.39 -6.61 -26.18
CA ASP A 287 -22.97 -6.94 -25.97
C ASP A 287 -22.34 -6.24 -24.74
N GLN A 288 -23.03 -5.26 -24.14
CA GLN A 288 -22.60 -4.63 -22.90
C GLN A 288 -23.04 -5.44 -21.68
N VAL A 289 -22.27 -5.32 -20.59
CA VAL A 289 -22.67 -5.77 -19.26
C VAL A 289 -22.53 -4.61 -18.28
N HIS A 290 -23.56 -4.40 -17.49
CA HIS A 290 -23.56 -3.48 -16.36
C HIS A 290 -23.43 -4.27 -15.07
N VAL A 291 -22.54 -3.80 -14.21
CA VAL A 291 -22.34 -4.34 -12.85
C VAL A 291 -23.09 -3.45 -11.88
N HIS A 292 -23.78 -4.05 -10.92
CA HIS A 292 -24.51 -3.36 -9.87
C HIS A 292 -24.12 -3.92 -8.49
N ARG A 293 -23.98 -3.05 -7.48
CA ARG A 293 -23.65 -3.41 -6.10
C ARG A 293 -24.89 -3.90 -5.34
N GLY A 294 -24.79 -5.04 -4.68
CA GLY A 294 -25.85 -5.59 -3.83
C GLY A 294 -25.92 -4.97 -2.44
N ASP A 295 -25.78 -3.64 -2.33
CA ASP A 295 -25.78 -2.93 -1.04
C ASP A 295 -26.79 -1.76 -1.04
N PRO A 296 -28.00 -1.97 -0.46
CA PRO A 296 -29.00 -0.93 -0.32
C PRO A 296 -28.62 0.23 0.61
N SER A 297 -27.64 0.07 1.50
CA SER A 297 -27.26 1.10 2.48
C SER A 297 -26.50 2.28 1.84
N LEU A 298 -25.71 1.98 0.80
CA LEU A 298 -24.91 2.95 0.06
C LEU A 298 -25.73 3.73 -0.98
N ASN A 299 -26.89 3.22 -1.41
CA ASN A 299 -27.72 3.78 -2.49
C ASN A 299 -28.25 5.22 -2.24
N GLN A 300 -28.14 5.73 -1.02
CA GLN A 300 -28.47 7.13 -0.67
C GLN A 300 -27.29 8.13 -0.88
N TYR A 301 -26.10 7.62 -1.17
CA TYR A 301 -24.86 8.38 -1.39
C TYR A 301 -24.29 8.14 -2.80
N ILE A 302 -24.41 6.91 -3.31
CA ILE A 302 -23.75 6.47 -4.56
C ILE A 302 -24.70 5.65 -5.44
N PRO A 303 -24.54 5.65 -6.78
CA PRO A 303 -25.37 4.82 -7.66
C PRO A 303 -25.15 3.32 -7.46
N GLU A 304 -26.24 2.53 -7.47
CA GLU A 304 -26.17 1.06 -7.39
C GLU A 304 -25.33 0.48 -8.54
N ARG A 305 -25.57 0.96 -9.77
CA ARG A 305 -24.81 0.66 -10.97
C ARG A 305 -23.42 1.30 -10.89
N PHE A 306 -22.38 0.53 -11.22
CA PHE A 306 -21.04 1.06 -11.44
C PHE A 306 -21.03 1.96 -12.69
N SER A 307 -20.45 3.17 -12.57
CA SER A 307 -20.57 4.22 -13.58
C SER A 307 -19.94 3.90 -14.94
N HIS A 308 -19.12 2.85 -15.01
CA HIS A 308 -18.49 2.41 -16.26
C HIS A 308 -19.35 1.40 -17.02
N SER A 309 -19.19 1.33 -18.33
CA SER A 309 -19.86 0.36 -19.19
C SER A 309 -18.97 0.06 -20.39
N PHE A 310 -18.53 -1.18 -20.50
CA PHE A 310 -17.54 -1.62 -21.47
C PHE A 310 -18.19 -1.79 -22.85
N GLU A 311 -17.57 -1.28 -23.92
CA GLU A 311 -18.07 -1.50 -25.28
C GLU A 311 -17.92 -2.97 -25.72
N ARG A 312 -16.90 -3.67 -25.20
CA ARG A 312 -16.64 -5.10 -25.45
C ARG A 312 -16.04 -5.77 -24.22
N ILE A 313 -16.89 -6.34 -23.38
CA ILE A 313 -16.43 -7.04 -22.17
C ILE A 313 -16.02 -8.48 -22.47
N THR A 314 -14.87 -8.94 -21.98
CA THR A 314 -14.49 -10.35 -22.05
C THR A 314 -14.89 -11.10 -20.77
N PRO A 315 -14.97 -12.44 -20.79
CA PRO A 315 -15.08 -13.24 -19.56
C PRO A 315 -13.95 -12.97 -18.55
N ALA A 316 -12.76 -12.59 -19.02
CA ALA A 316 -11.64 -12.25 -18.16
C ALA A 316 -11.84 -10.90 -17.44
N ASP A 317 -12.52 -9.93 -18.07
CA ASP A 317 -12.85 -8.65 -17.43
C ASP A 317 -13.91 -8.83 -16.34
N ILE A 318 -14.98 -9.59 -16.58
CA ILE A 318 -15.95 -9.95 -15.53
C ILE A 318 -15.25 -10.68 -14.38
N GLN A 319 -14.37 -11.65 -14.67
CA GLN A 319 -13.57 -12.32 -13.65
C GLN A 319 -12.70 -11.33 -12.85
N ARG A 320 -12.02 -10.40 -13.52
CA ARG A 320 -11.19 -9.34 -12.92
C ARG A 320 -12.02 -8.43 -12.01
N ILE A 321 -13.16 -7.92 -12.47
CA ILE A 321 -14.08 -7.09 -11.68
C ILE A 321 -14.55 -7.83 -10.43
N ILE A 322 -14.93 -9.10 -10.55
CA ILE A 322 -15.41 -9.87 -9.39
C ILE A 322 -14.27 -10.20 -8.41
N ARG A 323 -13.02 -10.41 -8.86
CA ARG A 323 -11.86 -10.51 -7.95
C ARG A 323 -11.55 -9.18 -7.27
N ALA A 324 -11.61 -8.09 -8.02
CA ALA A 324 -11.40 -6.76 -7.49
C ALA A 324 -12.45 -6.43 -6.42
N TRP A 325 -13.72 -6.82 -6.64
CA TRP A 325 -14.84 -6.73 -5.68
C TRP A 325 -14.70 -7.68 -4.47
N GLN A 326 -14.14 -8.89 -4.64
CA GLN A 326 -13.81 -9.79 -3.52
C GLN A 326 -12.70 -9.20 -2.64
N HIS A 327 -11.57 -8.84 -3.26
CA HIS A 327 -10.42 -8.20 -2.59
C HIS A 327 -10.78 -6.84 -2.00
N PHE A 328 -11.75 -6.18 -2.61
CA PHE A 328 -12.48 -5.06 -2.06
C PHE A 328 -13.14 -5.50 -0.73
N ASN A 329 -14.30 -6.15 -0.72
CA ASN A 329 -15.12 -6.24 0.50
C ASN A 329 -14.40 -6.86 1.69
N TYR A 330 -13.78 -8.01 1.46
CA TYR A 330 -13.07 -8.78 2.47
C TYR A 330 -12.12 -7.90 3.31
N HIS A 331 -11.29 -7.07 2.66
CA HIS A 331 -10.22 -6.36 3.35
C HIS A 331 -10.70 -5.18 4.19
N LEU A 332 -11.93 -4.69 4.01
CA LEU A 332 -12.50 -3.67 4.89
C LEU A 332 -13.52 -4.25 5.88
N HIS A 333 -14.37 -5.18 5.48
CA HIS A 333 -15.21 -5.93 6.41
C HIS A 333 -14.37 -6.61 7.52
N ARG A 334 -13.17 -7.12 7.19
CA ARG A 334 -12.33 -7.86 8.16
C ARG A 334 -11.90 -7.01 9.35
N ARG A 335 -11.98 -7.64 10.52
CA ARG A 335 -11.62 -7.09 11.84
C ARG A 335 -10.18 -7.47 12.21
N GLY A 336 -9.56 -6.68 13.08
CA GLY A 336 -8.25 -6.97 13.64
C GLY A 336 -8.30 -7.98 14.80
N LYS A 337 -7.14 -8.51 15.20
CA LYS A 337 -7.00 -9.32 16.42
C LYS A 337 -7.11 -8.45 17.68
N ASN A 338 -6.72 -7.17 17.59
CA ASN A 338 -6.64 -6.24 18.72
C ASN A 338 -7.20 -4.85 18.35
N GLU A 339 -7.71 -4.10 19.34
CA GLU A 339 -8.40 -2.80 19.13
C GLU A 339 -7.46 -1.59 19.05
N PHE A 340 -6.27 -1.67 19.66
CA PHE A 340 -5.34 -0.56 19.85
C PHE A 340 -6.05 0.70 20.40
N ALA A 341 -6.78 0.58 21.52
CA ALA A 341 -7.63 1.65 22.07
C ALA A 341 -6.90 3.00 22.25
N HIS A 342 -5.63 2.95 22.65
CA HIS A 342 -4.75 4.11 22.84
C HIS A 342 -4.19 4.74 21.55
N VAL A 343 -4.53 4.21 20.38
CA VAL A 343 -4.18 4.82 19.09
C VAL A 343 -5.41 5.56 18.55
N ARG A 344 -5.24 6.85 18.24
CA ARG A 344 -6.31 7.73 17.74
C ARG A 344 -5.96 8.28 16.38
N MET A 345 -6.99 8.56 15.58
CA MET A 345 -6.90 9.11 14.23
C MET A 345 -7.79 10.35 14.18
N GLU A 346 -7.25 11.49 13.78
CA GLU A 346 -7.97 12.75 13.60
C GLU A 346 -7.71 13.28 12.19
N LEU A 347 -8.77 13.63 11.45
CA LEU A 347 -8.68 14.26 10.13
C LEU A 347 -9.03 15.75 10.27
N HIS A 348 -8.24 16.62 9.66
CA HIS A 348 -8.51 18.06 9.66
C HIS A 348 -8.30 18.65 8.27
N TYR A 349 -8.97 19.76 7.99
CA TYR A 349 -8.48 20.70 6.98
C TYR A 349 -7.14 21.29 7.43
N LEU A 350 -6.31 21.65 6.47
CA LEU A 350 -5.02 22.27 6.69
C LEU A 350 -5.08 23.74 6.28
N GLU A 351 -4.40 24.59 7.03
CA GLU A 351 -4.13 25.98 6.63
C GLU A 351 -2.62 26.23 6.54
N PRO A 352 -2.17 27.12 5.65
CA PRO A 352 -0.79 27.55 5.61
C PRO A 352 -0.42 28.33 6.88
N ILE A 353 0.83 28.15 7.30
CA ILE A 353 1.50 28.87 8.37
C ILE A 353 2.17 30.09 7.72
N ASP A 354 1.79 31.28 8.16
CA ASP A 354 2.50 32.50 7.78
C ASP A 354 3.89 32.52 8.43
N LEU A 355 4.92 32.48 7.60
CA LEU A 355 6.34 32.51 7.97
C LEU A 355 7.02 33.84 7.55
N GLY A 356 6.26 34.81 7.03
CA GLY A 356 6.79 36.01 6.38
C GLY A 356 7.40 35.73 5.00
N ASP A 357 8.07 36.75 4.44
CA ASP A 357 8.58 36.80 3.07
C ASP A 357 9.73 35.80 2.78
N SER A 358 9.37 34.52 2.70
CA SER A 358 10.19 33.43 2.17
C SER A 358 9.54 32.87 0.92
N GLU A 359 10.31 32.72 -0.16
CA GLU A 359 9.79 32.32 -1.48
C GLU A 359 9.34 30.83 -1.57
N SER A 360 9.39 30.08 -0.46
CA SER A 360 9.06 28.64 -0.36
C SER A 360 7.74 28.35 0.34
N SER A 361 6.74 29.25 0.27
CA SER A 361 5.48 29.17 1.02
C SER A 361 4.68 27.86 0.81
N TYR A 362 4.78 27.21 -0.35
CA TYR A 362 4.01 26.01 -0.74
C TYR A 362 4.59 24.67 -0.26
N GLU A 363 5.20 24.59 0.92
CA GLU A 363 5.74 23.35 1.48
C GLU A 363 4.82 22.80 2.58
N PRO A 364 4.49 21.49 2.63
CA PRO A 364 3.66 20.88 3.67
C PRO A 364 4.19 21.05 5.10
N GLU A 365 5.48 21.35 5.25
CA GLU A 365 6.08 21.79 6.52
C GLU A 365 5.42 23.07 7.05
N ASN A 366 4.98 23.94 6.14
CA ASN A 366 4.27 25.19 6.38
C ASN A 366 2.76 24.99 6.51
N TYR A 367 2.24 23.79 6.80
CA TYR A 367 0.79 23.55 6.98
C TYR A 367 0.47 23.04 8.38
N ARG A 368 -0.66 23.48 8.94
CA ARG A 368 -1.16 23.03 10.25
C ARG A 368 -2.65 22.66 10.20
N PRO A 369 -3.12 21.73 11.05
CA PRO A 369 -4.54 21.45 11.24
C PRO A 369 -5.35 22.69 11.63
N LYS A 370 -6.55 22.82 11.05
CA LYS A 370 -7.51 23.90 11.27
C LYS A 370 -8.91 23.32 11.53
N GLY A 371 -9.62 23.92 12.49
CA GLY A 371 -11.01 23.58 12.79
C GLY A 371 -11.14 22.38 13.74
N GLU A 372 -12.31 21.73 13.70
CA GLU A 372 -12.60 20.53 14.48
C GLU A 372 -12.12 19.27 13.75
N ASN A 373 -11.92 18.17 14.49
CA ASN A 373 -11.65 16.86 13.90
C ASN A 373 -12.86 16.42 13.07
N LEU A 374 -12.67 16.24 11.77
CA LEU A 374 -13.70 15.79 10.84
C LEU A 374 -14.18 14.36 11.17
N LEU A 375 -13.35 13.54 11.85
CA LEU A 375 -13.70 12.19 12.32
C LEU A 375 -14.38 12.18 13.71
N ALA A 376 -14.96 13.29 14.18
CA ALA A 376 -15.60 13.37 15.49
C ALA A 376 -16.95 12.62 15.58
N LYS A 377 -17.45 12.05 14.47
CA LYS A 377 -18.74 11.33 14.36
C LYS A 377 -18.63 10.16 13.40
N GLU A 378 -19.44 9.13 13.62
CA GLU A 378 -19.54 7.97 12.75
C GLU A 378 -21.01 7.79 12.28
N PRO A 379 -21.32 7.94 10.98
CA PRO A 379 -20.45 8.45 9.92
C PRO A 379 -20.12 9.94 10.11
N SER A 380 -19.03 10.38 9.49
CA SER A 380 -18.61 11.79 9.41
C SER A 380 -19.24 12.47 8.19
N GLU A 381 -19.91 13.62 8.36
CA GLU A 381 -20.37 14.46 7.24
C GLU A 381 -19.37 15.61 7.00
N VAL A 382 -18.81 15.68 5.79
CA VAL A 382 -17.74 16.61 5.43
C VAL A 382 -18.13 17.47 4.23
N ARG A 383 -17.97 18.80 4.38
CA ARG A 383 -18.36 19.81 3.39
C ARG A 383 -17.22 20.14 2.42
N VAL A 384 -17.30 19.60 1.22
CA VAL A 384 -16.32 19.76 0.14
C VAL A 384 -16.69 20.99 -0.70
N PRO A 385 -15.78 21.97 -0.87
CA PRO A 385 -16.07 23.17 -1.64
C PRO A 385 -16.11 22.89 -3.15
N GLU A 386 -16.44 23.92 -3.93
CA GLU A 386 -16.21 23.94 -5.38
C GLU A 386 -14.75 23.61 -5.75
N ALA A 387 -14.57 22.97 -6.91
CA ALA A 387 -13.34 22.24 -7.26
C ALA A 387 -12.10 23.11 -7.56
N ASP A 388 -12.27 24.43 -7.60
CA ASP A 388 -11.23 25.46 -7.73
C ASP A 388 -10.73 25.97 -6.36
N VAL A 389 -11.42 25.68 -5.26
CA VAL A 389 -11.01 26.07 -3.90
C VAL A 389 -10.15 24.98 -3.25
N GLU A 390 -8.84 25.21 -3.18
CA GLU A 390 -7.92 24.32 -2.47
C GLU A 390 -8.20 24.30 -0.97
N LYS A 391 -8.83 23.23 -0.48
CA LYS A 391 -8.94 22.87 0.94
C LYS A 391 -8.19 21.55 1.19
N PRO A 392 -6.84 21.57 1.27
CA PRO A 392 -6.06 20.39 1.64
C PRO A 392 -6.48 19.85 3.01
N ILE A 393 -6.38 18.53 3.18
CA ILE A 393 -6.63 17.78 4.41
C ILE A 393 -5.42 16.94 4.79
N GLY A 394 -5.29 16.69 6.10
CA GLY A 394 -4.22 15.86 6.67
C GLY A 394 -4.72 15.09 7.89
N VAL A 395 -4.09 13.94 8.14
CA VAL A 395 -4.40 13.07 9.28
C VAL A 395 -3.34 13.22 10.36
N THR A 396 -3.78 13.34 11.61
CA THR A 396 -2.91 13.21 12.78
C THR A 396 -3.16 11.85 13.43
N LEU A 397 -2.15 11.00 13.46
CA LEU A 397 -2.18 9.77 14.25
C LEU A 397 -1.53 10.03 15.61
N TYR A 398 -2.16 9.59 16.68
CA TYR A 398 -1.64 9.68 18.05
C TYR A 398 -1.47 8.28 18.63
N ASN A 399 -0.46 8.11 19.46
CA ASN A 399 -0.24 6.91 20.23
C ASN A 399 -0.04 7.30 21.70
N ASP A 400 -1.11 7.20 22.46
CA ASP A 400 -1.15 7.50 23.89
C ASP A 400 -0.79 6.24 24.73
N SER A 401 0.03 5.33 24.17
CA SER A 401 0.45 4.06 24.78
C SER A 401 1.97 3.95 24.97
N ASP A 402 2.38 2.99 25.80
CA ASP A 402 3.78 2.71 26.12
C ASP A 402 4.55 1.90 25.04
N ILE A 403 3.92 1.54 23.91
CA ILE A 403 4.55 0.70 22.86
C ILE A 403 4.74 1.44 21.53
N PRO A 404 5.77 1.10 20.74
CA PRO A 404 5.90 1.56 19.36
C PRO A 404 4.84 0.94 18.44
N ILE A 405 4.31 1.75 17.52
CA ILE A 405 3.24 1.38 16.59
C ILE A 405 3.67 1.57 15.14
N TYR A 406 3.28 0.64 14.28
CA TYR A 406 3.44 0.70 12.82
C TYR A 406 2.05 0.91 12.18
N PRO A 407 1.72 2.15 11.75
CA PRO A 407 0.48 2.47 11.08
C PRO A 407 0.56 2.33 9.56
N TYR A 408 -0.55 1.91 8.94
CA TYR A 408 -0.71 1.81 7.49
C TYR A 408 -2.11 2.32 7.15
N LEU A 409 -2.19 3.51 6.56
CA LEU A 409 -3.43 4.22 6.27
C LEU A 409 -3.76 4.11 4.78
N PHE A 410 -4.99 3.68 4.48
CA PHE A 410 -5.50 3.54 3.12
C PHE A 410 -6.87 4.25 3.01
N TYR A 411 -7.25 4.64 1.80
CA TYR A 411 -8.54 5.26 1.50
C TYR A 411 -9.50 4.37 0.67
N PHE A 412 -10.76 4.57 1.04
CA PHE A 412 -12.04 3.89 0.88
C PHE A 412 -13.05 4.23 -0.22
N ASP A 413 -12.75 4.89 -1.33
CA ASP A 413 -13.84 5.30 -2.26
C ASP A 413 -14.53 4.07 -2.94
N PRO A 414 -15.85 3.82 -2.79
CA PRO A 414 -16.57 2.64 -3.30
C PRO A 414 -17.23 2.76 -4.70
N ASN A 415 -17.18 3.91 -5.40
CA ASN A 415 -18.16 4.25 -6.46
C ASN A 415 -17.89 3.66 -7.85
N ASN A 416 -16.90 4.24 -8.58
CA ASN A 416 -16.01 3.51 -9.49
C ASN A 416 -15.20 2.46 -8.72
N LEU A 417 -15.21 2.64 -7.41
CA LEU A 417 -14.39 2.09 -6.37
C LEU A 417 -12.89 2.48 -6.45
N THR A 418 -12.35 3.71 -6.23
CA THR A 418 -10.86 4.01 -6.32
C THR A 418 -10.00 4.10 -5.02
N ILE A 419 -8.80 3.46 -4.98
CA ILE A 419 -7.88 3.24 -3.82
C ILE A 419 -6.75 4.22 -3.85
N THR A 420 -6.26 4.53 -2.65
CA THR A 420 -4.83 4.81 -2.48
C THR A 420 -4.33 4.47 -1.06
N PRO A 421 -3.12 3.90 -0.88
CA PRO A 421 -2.39 3.98 0.40
C PRO A 421 -1.95 5.44 0.66
N TRP A 422 -2.43 6.08 1.73
CA TRP A 422 -1.98 7.43 2.12
C TRP A 422 -0.69 7.41 2.94
N PHE A 423 -0.48 6.35 3.71
CA PHE A 423 0.75 6.16 4.50
C PHE A 423 1.06 4.67 4.65
N THR A 424 2.34 4.32 4.48
CA THR A 424 2.88 3.00 4.83
C THR A 424 4.18 3.19 5.62
N ALA A 425 4.47 2.28 6.55
CA ALA A 425 5.71 2.34 7.33
C ALA A 425 6.94 2.08 6.45
N PRO A 426 8.13 2.63 6.78
CA PRO A 426 9.39 2.39 6.06
C PRO A 426 9.72 0.91 5.88
N HIS A 427 10.31 0.56 4.74
CA HIS A 427 10.67 -0.83 4.44
C HIS A 427 12.11 -1.11 4.84
N GLY A 428 12.31 -1.82 5.95
CA GLY A 428 13.63 -2.10 6.52
C GLY A 428 14.13 -3.54 6.30
N ALA A 429 15.44 -3.75 6.44
CA ALA A 429 16.10 -5.02 6.14
C ALA A 429 16.92 -5.62 7.30
N GLY A 430 17.06 -6.95 7.28
CA GLY A 430 17.92 -7.70 8.21
C GLY A 430 17.17 -8.35 9.36
N LEU A 431 17.88 -8.57 10.46
CA LEU A 431 17.36 -9.26 11.66
C LEU A 431 16.96 -8.30 12.81
N GLY A 432 16.99 -6.99 12.56
CA GLY A 432 16.70 -5.95 13.56
C GLY A 432 15.28 -5.44 13.49
N ALA A 433 14.90 -4.57 14.43
CA ALA A 433 13.66 -3.83 14.32
C ALA A 433 13.84 -2.63 13.37
N VAL A 434 12.93 -2.50 12.42
CA VAL A 434 12.72 -1.26 11.65
C VAL A 434 12.13 -0.23 12.60
N ASP A 435 12.52 1.04 12.48
CA ASP A 435 12.02 2.08 13.39
C ASP A 435 10.52 2.28 13.23
N ALA A 436 9.82 2.44 14.35
CA ALA A 436 8.38 2.66 14.34
C ALA A 436 8.04 4.11 13.93
N PRO A 437 7.16 4.33 12.93
CA PRO A 437 6.72 5.68 12.55
C PRO A 437 5.99 6.42 13.67
N LEU A 438 5.37 5.68 14.59
CA LEU A 438 4.59 6.22 15.70
C LEU A 438 5.08 5.63 17.04
N PRO A 439 6.17 6.18 17.63
CA PRO A 439 6.69 5.80 18.96
C PRO A 439 5.67 5.93 20.11
N PRO A 440 5.99 5.42 21.31
CA PRO A 440 5.21 5.68 22.53
C PRO A 440 5.00 7.17 22.80
N HIS A 441 3.82 7.54 23.32
CA HIS A 441 3.46 8.90 23.75
C HIS A 441 3.76 9.99 22.71
N SER A 442 3.51 9.70 21.43
CA SER A 442 3.86 10.55 20.30
C SER A 442 2.70 10.74 19.30
N LYS A 443 2.93 11.62 18.31
CA LYS A 443 2.05 11.79 17.16
C LYS A 443 2.82 11.76 15.85
N LEU A 444 2.16 11.29 14.79
CA LEU A 444 2.64 11.25 13.42
C LEU A 444 1.68 12.09 12.54
N PRO A 445 2.13 13.21 11.96
CA PRO A 445 1.38 13.90 10.94
C PRO A 445 1.49 13.15 9.60
N VAL A 446 0.38 13.05 8.88
CA VAL A 446 0.27 12.46 7.54
C VAL A 446 -0.36 13.53 6.64
N GLY A 447 0.35 13.87 5.56
CA GLY A 447 -0.04 14.97 4.67
C GLY A 447 0.48 16.36 5.04
N TYR A 448 1.23 16.54 6.15
CA TYR A 448 1.73 17.86 6.58
C TYR A 448 2.90 17.74 7.58
N ALA A 449 3.53 18.86 7.93
CA ALA A 449 4.51 19.04 9.02
C ALA A 449 5.63 17.97 9.09
N ASN A 450 6.45 17.86 8.04
CA ASN A 450 7.50 16.82 7.90
C ASN A 450 6.98 15.36 7.95
N GLY A 451 5.67 15.15 7.82
CA GLY A 451 5.10 13.85 7.47
C GLY A 451 5.62 13.38 6.11
N ALA A 452 5.79 12.07 5.95
CA ALA A 452 6.44 11.47 4.78
C ALA A 452 5.66 11.61 3.45
N THR A 453 4.44 12.15 3.49
CA THR A 453 3.47 12.12 2.39
C THR A 453 2.73 13.45 2.25
N TYR A 454 2.17 13.70 1.07
CA TYR A 454 1.52 14.95 0.70
C TYR A 454 0.11 15.12 1.27
N PRO A 455 -0.37 16.36 1.42
CA PRO A 455 -1.77 16.62 1.68
C PRO A 455 -2.62 16.13 0.51
N TRP A 456 -3.75 15.53 0.83
CA TRP A 456 -4.79 15.21 -0.13
C TRP A 456 -5.91 16.24 -0.03
N GLN A 457 -6.85 16.21 -0.97
CA GLN A 457 -8.12 16.93 -0.87
C GLN A 457 -9.23 16.09 -1.48
N PHE A 458 -10.44 16.27 -0.96
CA PHE A 458 -11.64 15.65 -1.52
C PHE A 458 -11.94 16.19 -2.92
N SER A 459 -12.63 15.40 -3.74
CA SER A 459 -12.97 15.78 -5.12
C SER A 459 -14.22 15.04 -5.62
N PHE A 460 -14.91 15.68 -6.58
CA PHE A 460 -16.01 15.10 -7.34
C PHE A 460 -15.64 15.17 -8.83
N GLU A 461 -15.81 14.07 -9.58
CA GLU A 461 -15.63 14.05 -11.05
C GLU A 461 -16.93 14.35 -11.82
N ASP A 462 -18.07 14.30 -11.14
CA ASP A 462 -19.41 14.40 -11.71
C ASP A 462 -20.23 15.53 -11.04
N ASP A 463 -21.53 15.59 -11.30
CA ASP A 463 -22.46 16.62 -10.83
C ASP A 463 -23.21 16.25 -9.52
N ARG A 464 -22.85 15.16 -8.83
CA ARG A 464 -23.57 14.72 -7.62
C ARG A 464 -23.32 15.61 -6.40
N ASP A 465 -24.39 15.92 -5.66
CA ASP A 465 -24.34 16.63 -4.38
C ASP A 465 -23.68 15.83 -3.24
N LYS A 466 -23.58 14.50 -3.41
CA LYS A 466 -23.08 13.56 -2.41
C LYS A 466 -22.13 12.53 -2.98
N ASP A 467 -21.15 12.16 -2.17
CA ASP A 467 -20.32 10.98 -2.36
C ASP A 467 -20.05 10.32 -1.00
N ILE A 468 -19.45 9.13 -0.98
CA ILE A 468 -19.00 8.45 0.24
C ILE A 468 -17.62 7.84 0.00
N GLY A 469 -16.84 7.71 1.06
CA GLY A 469 -15.62 6.92 1.11
C GLY A 469 -15.15 6.80 2.55
N PHE A 470 -14.18 5.95 2.82
CA PHE A 470 -13.84 5.57 4.20
C PHE A 470 -12.33 5.59 4.43
N PHE A 471 -11.86 5.87 5.65
CA PHE A 471 -10.45 5.72 5.98
C PHE A 471 -10.26 4.45 6.79
N LYS A 472 -9.36 3.55 6.37
CA LYS A 472 -8.97 2.39 7.19
C LYS A 472 -7.49 2.38 7.51
N LEU A 473 -7.23 2.40 8.80
CA LEU A 473 -5.94 2.38 9.44
C LEU A 473 -5.67 0.97 9.96
N PHE A 474 -4.74 0.26 9.33
CA PHE A 474 -4.19 -0.99 9.85
C PHE A 474 -3.06 -0.66 10.81
N LEU A 475 -3.00 -1.38 11.93
CA LEU A 475 -2.06 -1.16 13.03
C LEU A 475 -1.34 -2.46 13.36
N SER A 476 -0.06 -2.38 13.70
CA SER A 476 0.72 -3.53 14.16
C SER A 476 1.75 -3.14 15.22
N ALA A 477 2.06 -4.09 16.11
CA ALA A 477 3.07 -3.95 17.17
C ALA A 477 4.48 -4.40 16.70
N SER A 478 4.69 -4.60 15.41
CA SER A 478 5.97 -4.92 14.76
C SER A 478 5.92 -4.56 13.27
N PRO A 479 7.07 -4.37 12.60
CA PRO A 479 7.08 -4.04 11.18
C PRO A 479 6.44 -5.16 10.35
N ALA A 480 5.57 -4.76 9.41
CA ALA A 480 4.91 -5.67 8.48
C ALA A 480 4.81 -5.02 7.09
N ASN A 481 4.63 -5.83 6.04
CA ASN A 481 4.25 -5.31 4.73
C ASN A 481 2.73 -5.44 4.53
N PHE A 482 2.07 -4.34 4.17
CA PHE A 482 0.65 -4.32 3.82
C PHE A 482 0.41 -3.85 2.37
N SER A 483 1.43 -3.83 1.51
CA SER A 483 1.30 -3.46 0.08
C SER A 483 0.20 -4.27 -0.61
N CYS A 484 0.06 -5.56 -0.29
CA CYS A 484 -0.98 -6.44 -0.82
C CYS A 484 -2.40 -6.15 -0.31
N ILE A 485 -2.62 -5.10 0.49
CA ILE A 485 -3.95 -4.50 0.72
C ILE A 485 -4.33 -3.57 -0.43
N ALA A 486 -3.34 -2.90 -1.03
CA ALA A 486 -3.54 -1.96 -2.14
C ALA A 486 -4.03 -2.69 -3.40
N GLN A 487 -4.65 -1.90 -4.26
CA GLN A 487 -5.24 -2.29 -5.52
C GLN A 487 -5.14 -1.00 -6.36
N ALA A 488 -4.32 -0.91 -7.42
CA ALA A 488 -4.01 0.40 -8.06
C ALA A 488 -4.09 0.53 -9.61
N GLU A 489 -4.72 -0.38 -10.39
CA GLU A 489 -5.10 -0.18 -11.85
C GLU A 489 -6.54 -0.63 -12.39
N SER A 490 -7.63 0.17 -12.29
CA SER A 490 -9.08 -0.20 -12.23
C SER A 490 -9.59 -1.46 -12.95
N PRO A 491 -10.41 -2.34 -12.32
CA PRO A 491 -11.20 -3.37 -12.99
C PRO A 491 -12.22 -2.78 -13.96
N PHE A 492 -12.59 -1.50 -13.80
CA PHE A 492 -13.50 -0.78 -14.70
C PHE A 492 -12.80 0.07 -15.75
N LYS A 493 -11.50 0.36 -15.64
CA LYS A 493 -10.78 0.92 -16.80
C LYS A 493 -10.57 -0.22 -17.80
N GLU A 494 -10.87 0.07 -19.07
CA GLU A 494 -10.52 -0.82 -20.18
C GLU A 494 -9.00 -1.07 -20.19
N ILE A 495 -8.57 -2.25 -20.64
CA ILE A 495 -7.16 -2.54 -20.88
C ILE A 495 -6.69 -1.92 -22.21
N SER A 496 -6.82 -0.60 -22.28
CA SER A 496 -5.77 0.24 -22.86
C SER A 496 -4.55 0.20 -21.94
N THR A 497 -3.40 0.66 -22.41
CA THR A 497 -2.21 0.82 -21.54
C THR A 497 -2.37 2.07 -20.65
N ARG A 498 -3.21 2.01 -19.59
CA ARG A 498 -3.43 3.00 -18.50
C ARG A 498 -4.36 2.44 -17.39
N GLY A 499 -3.97 2.50 -16.11
CA GLY A 499 -4.77 2.03 -14.95
C GLY A 499 -5.31 3.12 -13.99
N GLU A 500 -6.08 2.73 -12.94
CA GLU A 500 -6.10 3.23 -11.50
C GLU A 500 -7.16 2.48 -10.59
N GLU A 501 -6.83 1.50 -9.68
CA GLU A 501 -7.76 0.53 -8.97
C GLU A 501 -8.18 0.94 -7.51
N ILE A 502 -8.49 0.00 -6.55
CA ILE A 502 -9.87 -0.15 -6.00
C ILE A 502 -10.16 -0.57 -4.50
N PRO A 503 -11.11 0.08 -3.76
CA PRO A 503 -11.61 -0.19 -2.39
C PRO A 503 -13.15 0.01 -2.14
N ARG A 504 -13.68 -0.11 -0.90
CA ARG A 504 -14.31 -1.30 -0.25
C ARG A 504 -15.80 -0.96 0.06
N ASP A 505 -16.61 -1.69 0.84
CA ASP A 505 -16.70 -1.44 2.29
C ASP A 505 -17.72 -2.30 3.09
N ASP A 506 -17.28 -2.64 4.32
CA ASP A 506 -17.87 -2.70 5.68
C ASP A 506 -19.02 -3.61 6.22
N ILE A 507 -18.89 -4.03 7.50
CA ILE A 507 -19.90 -4.01 8.62
C ILE A 507 -19.46 -4.73 9.95
N GLN A 508 -19.65 -4.03 11.11
CA GLN A 508 -20.04 -4.37 12.54
C GLN A 508 -19.73 -5.74 13.26
N ALA A 509 -19.88 -5.95 14.60
CA ALA A 509 -19.62 -5.16 15.85
C ALA A 509 -19.71 -6.05 17.14
N GLY A 510 -19.22 -5.60 18.32
CA GLY A 510 -19.32 -6.27 19.65
C GLY A 510 -18.39 -5.66 20.75
N GLU A 511 -18.64 -5.84 22.07
CA GLU A 511 -18.04 -5.02 23.16
C GLU A 511 -17.32 -5.74 24.35
N VAL A 512 -16.45 -4.96 25.05
CA VAL A 512 -15.89 -5.04 26.43
C VAL A 512 -14.92 -6.19 26.83
N GLY A 513 -13.67 -5.87 27.24
CA GLY A 513 -12.89 -6.79 28.10
C GLY A 513 -11.40 -6.56 28.43
N GLN A 514 -11.04 -5.51 29.20
CA GLN A 514 -9.74 -5.33 29.93
C GLN A 514 -8.41 -5.16 29.13
N LEU A 515 -7.38 -4.72 29.87
CA LEU A 515 -6.03 -4.35 29.38
C LEU A 515 -5.08 -5.56 29.33
N GLU A 516 -4.72 -5.98 28.12
CA GLU A 516 -3.56 -6.85 27.89
C GLU A 516 -2.40 -6.08 27.26
N LYS A 517 -1.15 -6.50 27.56
CA LYS A 517 0.04 -5.99 26.88
C LYS A 517 0.08 -6.59 25.48
N LEU A 518 -0.05 -5.75 24.45
CA LEU A 518 0.01 -6.16 23.05
C LEU A 518 1.35 -6.85 22.76
N GLU A 519 1.31 -8.14 22.44
CA GLU A 519 2.46 -8.93 22.01
C GLU A 519 2.91 -8.53 20.59
N LYS A 520 4.12 -8.92 20.18
CA LYS A 520 4.68 -8.57 18.86
C LYS A 520 3.85 -9.06 17.66
N ASP A 521 3.00 -10.06 17.84
CA ASP A 521 2.08 -10.57 16.82
C ASP A 521 0.77 -9.77 16.72
N SER A 522 0.58 -8.75 17.57
CA SER A 522 -0.65 -7.98 17.66
C SER A 522 -0.87 -7.12 16.43
N TRP A 523 -2.08 -7.17 15.88
CA TRP A 523 -2.50 -6.36 14.75
C TRP A 523 -3.98 -5.99 14.84
N GLY A 524 -4.30 -4.79 14.35
CA GLY A 524 -5.57 -4.14 14.58
C GLY A 524 -6.04 -3.35 13.38
N VAL A 525 -7.30 -2.91 13.44
CA VAL A 525 -7.89 -2.01 12.44
C VAL A 525 -8.74 -0.95 13.11
N LYS A 526 -8.74 0.25 12.54
CA LYS A 526 -9.74 1.30 12.80
C LYS A 526 -10.25 1.78 11.45
N ALA A 527 -11.56 1.92 11.31
CA ALA A 527 -12.23 2.46 10.13
C ALA A 527 -12.98 3.75 10.51
N ALA A 528 -13.26 4.61 9.54
CA ALA A 528 -14.14 5.77 9.69
C ALA A 528 -14.82 6.11 8.35
N THR A 529 -16.14 6.28 8.35
CA THR A 529 -16.94 6.63 7.16
C THR A 529 -16.95 8.14 6.94
N ILE A 530 -16.66 8.58 5.72
CA ILE A 530 -16.80 9.96 5.24
C ILE A 530 -17.95 10.03 4.23
N ILE A 531 -19.02 10.71 4.60
CA ILE A 531 -20.03 11.22 3.66
C ILE A 531 -19.54 12.58 3.18
N GLN A 532 -19.23 12.69 1.90
CA GLN A 532 -18.85 13.95 1.26
C GLN A 532 -20.11 14.66 0.80
N LEU A 533 -20.25 15.94 1.16
CA LEU A 533 -21.34 16.82 0.75
C LEU A 533 -20.75 17.99 -0.03
N ARG A 534 -21.27 18.26 -1.22
CA ARG A 534 -20.92 19.47 -2.01
C ARG A 534 -21.47 20.71 -1.29
N GLU A 535 -20.67 21.78 -1.20
CA GLU A 535 -21.12 23.11 -0.72
C GLU A 535 -21.87 23.92 -1.77
#